data_AF-A0A355ETL7-F1
#
_entry.id   AF-A0A355ETL7-F1
#
_cell.length_a   1.000
_cell.length_b   1.000
_cell.length_c   1.000
_cell.angle_alpha   90.00
_cell.angle_beta   90.00
_cell.angle_gamma   90.00
#
_symmetry.space_group_name_H-M   'P 1'
#
loop_
_entity.id
_entity.type
_entity.pdbx_description
1 polymer ?
#
loop_
_entity_poly.entity_id
_entity_poly.type
_entity_poly.pdbx_seq_one_letter_code
_entity_poly.pdbx_strand_id
1 'polypeptide(L)'
;MELGCAVEVPVVVVAETIRGGPRDAPIHRVLKAVGSVAEEREVHGRIAGRLLGLARSSHTVDALVVAHAVEGGGAHILTGDREDLTRLSAPHPEVWIQPL
;
A
#
# COMPACT_ATOMS: atom_id res chain seq x y z
N MET A 1 -10.10 -12.13 14.49
CA MET A 1 -9.04 -12.61 13.60
C MET A 1 -9.48 -13.97 13.09
N GLU A 2 -10.21 -14.02 11.97
CA GLU A 2 -10.92 -15.24 11.53
C GLU A 2 -10.60 -15.68 10.08
N LEU A 3 -9.65 -15.04 9.41
CA LEU A 3 -9.02 -15.60 8.22
C LEU A 3 -7.52 -15.65 8.52
N GLY A 4 -6.84 -16.78 8.30
CA GLY A 4 -5.40 -16.97 8.54
C GLY A 4 -4.50 -16.15 7.60
N CYS A 5 -4.89 -14.92 7.26
CA CYS A 5 -4.18 -13.96 6.44
C CYS A 5 -3.67 -12.83 7.35
N ALA A 6 -2.37 -12.52 7.25
CA ALA A 6 -1.82 -11.32 7.85
C ALA A 6 -2.27 -10.11 7.04
N VAL A 7 -2.90 -9.14 7.71
CA VAL A 7 -3.31 -7.87 7.10
C VAL A 7 -2.44 -6.77 7.70
N GLU A 8 -1.87 -5.93 6.85
CA GLU A 8 -1.01 -4.82 7.26
C GLU A 8 -1.43 -3.54 6.51
N VAL A 9 -1.17 -2.40 7.14
CA VAL A 9 -1.34 -1.08 6.51
C VAL A 9 0.04 -0.43 6.38
N PRO A 10 0.54 -0.16 5.16
CA PRO A 10 1.79 0.58 4.99
C PRO A 10 1.72 1.96 5.67
N VAL A 11 2.79 2.37 6.36
CA VAL A 11 2.81 3.66 7.09
C VAL A 11 2.54 4.86 6.19
N VAL A 12 2.85 4.76 4.90
CA VAL A 12 2.56 5.79 3.89
C VAL A 12 1.06 6.00 3.68
N VAL A 13 0.24 4.94 3.83
CA VAL A 13 -1.22 5.04 3.78
C VAL A 13 -1.74 5.75 5.04
N VAL A 14 -1.12 5.51 6.20
CA VAL A 14 -1.44 6.27 7.42
C VAL A 14 -1.13 7.75 7.24
N ALA A 15 0.05 8.07 6.71
CA ALA A 15 0.45 9.44 6.40
C ALA A 15 -0.49 10.11 5.38
N GLU A 16 -0.93 9.36 4.37
CA GLU A 16 -1.86 9.86 3.36
C GLU A 16 -3.28 10.05 3.89
N THR A 17 -3.71 9.33 4.93
CA THR A 17 -5.11 9.33 5.37
C THR A 17 -5.38 10.21 6.59
N ILE A 18 -4.44 10.30 7.54
CA ILE A 18 -4.61 11.08 8.77
C ILE A 18 -4.49 12.59 8.50
N ARG A 19 -5.36 13.39 9.13
CA ARG A 19 -5.38 14.86 8.98
C ARG A 19 -5.27 15.63 10.30
N GLY A 20 -5.26 14.94 11.44
CA GLY A 20 -5.08 15.53 12.77
C GLY A 20 -6.37 16.08 13.38
N GLY A 21 -7.53 15.45 13.12
CA GLY A 21 -8.80 15.95 13.62
C GLY A 21 -9.87 14.88 13.88
N PRO A 22 -11.06 15.26 14.38
CA PRO A 22 -12.12 14.30 14.74
C PRO A 22 -12.59 13.40 13.59
N ARG A 23 -12.39 13.84 12.34
CA ARG A 23 -12.69 13.07 11.13
C ARG A 23 -11.81 11.82 10.97
N ASP A 24 -10.71 11.71 11.70
CA ASP A 24 -9.81 10.54 11.67
C ASP A 24 -10.33 9.36 12.52
N ALA A 25 -11.40 9.55 13.31
CA ALA A 25 -11.92 8.50 14.20
C ALA A 25 -12.27 7.17 13.49
N PRO A 26 -12.87 7.15 12.28
CA PRO A 26 -13.04 5.91 11.52
C PRO A 26 -11.71 5.25 11.13
N ILE A 27 -10.71 6.03 10.74
CA ILE A 27 -9.38 5.54 10.34
C ILE A 27 -8.70 4.86 11.54
N HIS A 28 -8.69 5.50 12.70
CA HIS A 28 -8.12 4.91 13.92
C HIS A 28 -8.81 3.59 14.33
N ARG A 29 -10.12 3.46 14.10
CA ARG A 29 -10.84 2.19 14.36
C ARG A 29 -10.36 1.08 13.43
N VAL A 30 -10.15 1.38 12.15
CA VAL A 30 -9.61 0.41 11.17
C VAL A 30 -8.18 0.01 11.56
N LEU A 31 -7.30 0.99 11.82
CA LEU A 31 -5.91 0.70 12.22
C LEU A 31 -5.84 -0.17 13.49
N LYS A 32 -6.69 0.11 14.48
CA LYS A 32 -6.79 -0.71 15.70
C LYS A 32 -7.30 -2.12 15.41
N ALA A 33 -8.22 -2.29 14.47
CA ALA A 33 -8.75 -3.61 14.09
C ALA A 33 -7.75 -4.45 13.30
N VAL A 34 -6.96 -3.82 12.41
CA VAL A 34 -5.87 -4.49 11.67
C VAL A 34 -4.73 -4.85 12.60
N GLY A 35 -4.32 -3.93 13.48
CA GLY A 35 -3.30 -4.17 14.50
C GLY A 35 -1.85 -4.23 14.00
N SER A 36 -1.61 -4.08 12.70
CA SER A 36 -0.28 -4.01 12.09
C SER A 36 -0.17 -2.81 11.15
N VAL A 37 0.88 -2.00 11.35
CA VAL A 37 1.28 -0.92 10.45
C VAL A 37 2.72 -1.20 10.03
N ALA A 38 2.93 -1.37 8.72
CA ALA A 38 4.24 -1.71 8.18
C ALA A 38 5.12 -0.47 8.02
N GLU A 39 6.40 -0.59 8.41
CA GLU A 39 7.40 0.45 8.24
C GLU A 39 7.96 0.47 6.81
N GLU A 40 8.30 1.68 6.35
CA GLU A 40 9.01 1.86 5.08
C GLU A 40 10.52 1.96 5.29
N ARG A 41 11.27 1.26 4.44
CA ARG A 41 12.73 1.23 4.42
C ARG A 41 13.22 1.84 3.10
N GLU A 42 14.51 2.16 3.06
CA GLU A 42 15.17 2.72 1.87
C GLU A 42 14.96 1.87 0.60
N VAL A 43 14.96 0.53 0.75
CA VAL A 43 14.71 -0.41 -0.34
C VAL A 43 13.35 -0.20 -0.99
N HIS A 44 12.31 0.08 -0.21
CA HIS A 44 10.97 0.35 -0.75
C HIS A 44 10.97 1.64 -1.57
N GLY A 45 11.69 2.67 -1.12
CA GLY A 45 11.90 3.90 -1.88
C GLY A 45 12.59 3.66 -3.23
N ARG A 46 13.62 2.81 -3.28
CA ARG A 46 14.29 2.44 -4.54
C ARG A 46 13.38 1.68 -5.49
N ILE A 47 12.58 0.75 -4.97
CA ILE A 47 11.61 0.00 -5.79
C ILE A 47 10.55 0.97 -6.32
N ALA A 48 9.93 1.77 -5.45
CA ALA A 48 8.91 2.74 -5.82
C ALA A 48 9.39 3.71 -6.92
N GLY A 49 10.61 4.26 -6.79
CA GLY A 49 11.19 5.14 -7.81
C GLY A 49 11.30 4.47 -9.20
N ARG A 50 11.65 3.18 -9.25
CA ARG A 50 11.67 2.42 -10.52
C ARG A 50 10.27 2.21 -11.08
N LEU A 51 9.31 1.85 -10.23
CA LEU A 51 7.90 1.66 -10.63
C LEU A 51 7.32 2.94 -11.21
N LEU A 52 7.55 4.09 -10.55
CA LEU A 52 7.13 5.41 -11.02
C LEU A 52 7.71 5.73 -12.41
N GLY A 53 9.02 5.49 -12.60
CA GLY A 53 9.69 5.71 -13.88
C GLY A 53 9.13 4.85 -15.02
N LEU A 54 8.88 3.57 -14.76
CA LEU A 54 8.31 2.64 -15.74
C LEU A 54 6.85 2.97 -16.08
N ALA A 55 6.04 3.27 -15.07
CA ALA A 55 4.62 3.59 -15.24
C ALA A 55 4.38 5.03 -15.74
N ARG A 56 5.42 5.88 -15.78
CA ARG A 56 5.32 7.33 -16.01
C ARG A 56 4.30 7.99 -15.08
N SER A 57 4.39 7.63 -13.80
CA SER A 57 3.47 8.05 -12.74
C SER A 57 4.18 8.97 -11.73
N SER A 58 3.40 9.79 -11.03
CA SER A 58 3.85 10.60 -9.88
C SER A 58 3.16 10.23 -8.57
N HIS A 59 2.41 9.12 -8.56
CA HIS A 59 1.66 8.64 -7.39
C HIS A 59 2.59 7.91 -6.41
N THR A 60 3.38 8.69 -5.66
CA THR A 60 4.45 8.14 -4.80
C THR A 60 3.94 7.21 -3.70
N VAL A 61 2.77 7.49 -3.11
CA VAL A 61 2.18 6.64 -2.08
C VAL A 61 1.79 5.28 -2.66
N ASP A 62 1.08 5.26 -3.79
CA ASP A 62 0.72 4.01 -4.49
C ASP A 62 1.96 3.20 -4.88
N ALA A 63 3.00 3.88 -5.37
CA ALA A 63 4.26 3.21 -5.72
C ALA A 63 4.97 2.61 -4.50
N LEU A 64 4.90 3.26 -3.34
CA LEU A 64 5.44 2.71 -2.08
C LEU A 64 4.61 1.53 -1.58
N VAL A 65 3.28 1.57 -1.71
CA VAL A 65 2.39 0.45 -1.40
C VAL A 65 2.71 -0.77 -2.27
N VAL A 66 2.91 -0.59 -3.58
CA VAL A 66 3.34 -1.67 -4.48
C VAL A 66 4.76 -2.13 -4.15
N ALA A 67 5.68 -1.21 -3.85
CA ALA A 67 7.06 -1.54 -3.49
C ALA A 67 7.15 -2.40 -2.22
N HIS A 68 6.32 -2.10 -1.22
CA HIS A 68 6.21 -2.90 -0.01
C HIS A 68 5.80 -4.35 -0.33
N ALA A 69 4.77 -4.53 -1.16
CA ALA A 69 4.32 -5.85 -1.61
C ALA A 69 5.42 -6.61 -2.38
N VAL A 70 6.12 -5.94 -3.30
CA VAL A 70 7.22 -6.54 -4.09
C VAL A 70 8.37 -6.99 -3.18
N GLU A 71 8.81 -6.15 -2.26
CA GLU A 71 9.88 -6.50 -1.31
C GLU A 71 9.50 -7.66 -0.39
N GLY A 72 8.21 -7.77 -0.03
CA GLY A 72 7.67 -8.89 0.75
C GLY A 72 7.55 -10.21 -0.02
N GLY A 73 7.84 -10.22 -1.33
CA GLY A 73 7.70 -11.40 -2.20
C GLY A 73 6.29 -11.60 -2.78
N GLY A 74 5.43 -10.59 -2.70
CA GLY A 74 4.06 -10.60 -3.21
C GLY A 74 3.01 -10.31 -2.14
N ALA A 75 1.88 -9.74 -2.55
CA ALA A 75 0.74 -9.47 -1.66
C ALA A 75 -0.55 -9.24 -2.46
N HIS A 76 -1.68 -9.33 -1.75
CA HIS A 76 -2.96 -8.81 -2.24
C HIS A 76 -3.15 -7.38 -1.76
N ILE A 77 -3.27 -6.44 -2.68
CA ILE A 77 -3.50 -5.02 -2.37
C ILE A 77 -4.97 -4.72 -2.62
N LEU A 78 -5.70 -4.41 -1.55
CA LEU A 78 -7.08 -3.96 -1.63
C LEU A 78 -7.12 -2.44 -1.81
N THR A 79 -7.73 -1.97 -2.89
CA THR A 79 -7.72 -0.54 -3.24
C THR A 79 -9.02 -0.07 -3.89
N GLY A 80 -9.35 1.21 -3.67
CA GLY A 80 -10.39 1.91 -4.44
C GLY A 80 -9.90 2.40 -5.80
N ASP A 81 -8.58 2.50 -6.01
CA ASP A 81 -7.95 2.92 -7.26
C ASP A 81 -7.23 1.75 -7.93
N ARG A 82 -8.01 0.90 -8.61
CA ARG A 82 -7.46 -0.29 -9.26
C ARG A 82 -6.56 0.06 -10.44
N GLU A 83 -6.90 1.08 -11.22
CA GLU A 83 -6.24 1.36 -12.50
C GLU A 83 -4.78 1.77 -12.28
N ASP A 84 -4.54 2.67 -11.32
CA ASP A 84 -3.22 3.23 -11.07
C ASP A 84 -2.28 2.19 -10.46
N LEU A 85 -2.77 1.42 -9.48
CA LEU A 85 -1.99 0.34 -8.90
C LEU A 85 -1.74 -0.81 -9.89
N THR A 86 -2.66 -1.09 -10.83
CA THR A 86 -2.42 -2.08 -11.88
C THR A 86 -1.31 -1.63 -12.83
N ARG A 87 -1.26 -0.34 -13.20
CA ARG A 87 -0.17 0.20 -14.02
C ARG A 87 1.17 0.13 -13.31
N LEU A 88 1.21 0.44 -12.01
CA LEU A 88 2.44 0.38 -11.20
C LEU A 88 2.94 -1.05 -11.01
N SER A 89 2.04 -2.01 -10.76
CA SER A 89 2.40 -3.41 -10.49
C SER A 89 2.56 -4.28 -11.74
N ALA A 90 2.34 -3.76 -12.95
CA ALA A 90 2.38 -4.54 -14.20
C ALA A 90 3.62 -5.44 -14.38
N PRO A 91 4.84 -5.06 -13.96
CA PRO A 91 6.02 -5.94 -14.05
C PRO A 91 6.09 -7.06 -12.98
N HIS A 92 5.17 -7.08 -12.01
CA HIS A 92 5.21 -7.86 -10.76
C HIS A 92 3.98 -8.78 -10.63
N PRO A 93 3.99 -9.97 -11.27
CA PRO A 93 2.85 -10.90 -11.23
C PRO A 93 2.54 -11.46 -9.83
N GLU A 94 3.47 -11.35 -8.89
CA GLU A 94 3.30 -11.67 -7.47
C GLU A 94 2.43 -10.65 -6.70
N VAL A 95 2.14 -9.49 -7.29
CA VAL A 95 1.30 -8.45 -6.69
C VAL A 95 -0.10 -8.47 -7.30
N TRP A 96 -1.11 -8.69 -6.46
CA TRP A 96 -2.50 -8.88 -6.89
C TRP A 96 -3.35 -7.69 -6.47
N ILE A 97 -3.88 -6.94 -7.45
CA ILE A 97 -4.72 -5.78 -7.19
C ILE A 97 -6.19 -6.20 -7.11
N GLN A 98 -6.78 -6.04 -5.93
CA GLN A 98 -8.17 -6.37 -5.64
C GLN A 98 -8.96 -5.07 -5.42
N PRO A 99 -10.04 -4.82 -6.19
CA PRO A 99 -10.93 -3.70 -5.90
C PRO A 99 -11.71 -3.93 -4.59
N LEU A 100 -11.94 -2.85 -3.84
CA LEU A 100 -12.82 -2.81 -2.66
C LEU A 100 -14.31 -2.88 -3.04
#